data_AF-A0A5E4HLM9-F1
#
_entry.id   AF-A0A5E4HLM9-F1
#
_cell.length_a   1.000
_cell.length_b   1.000
_cell.length_c   1.000
_cell.angle_alpha   90.00
_cell.angle_beta   90.00
_cell.angle_gamma   90.00
#
_symmetry.space_group_name_H-M   'P 1'
#
loop_
_entity.id
_entity.type
_entity.pdbx_description
1 polymer ?
#
loop_
_entity_poly.entity_id
_entity_poly.type
_entity_poly.pdbx_seq_one_letter_code
_entity_poly.pdbx_strand_id
1 'polypeptide(L)'
;MQLSTLSLFFSVISAYLVLSSSWLWTVALFIALLLDALDGGLAVFQKSVSGRGEFLDWFMDRVGTVWVICSVCLAYRLPFLLAGFLVLFHLLSSALGKILLMRGVRKSSAWGFRTLLICCAIAGIIPAYLVLSLMAFVFVTLKLSIQLARTYFARK
;
A
#
# COMPACT_ATOMS: atom_id res chain seq x y z
N MET A 1 15.68 0.41 -9.20
CA MET A 1 15.32 -0.42 -10.41
C MET A 1 15.54 -1.91 -10.17
N GLN A 2 16.77 -2.38 -9.93
CA GLN A 2 16.98 -3.79 -9.54
C GLN A 2 16.26 -4.13 -8.21
N LEU A 3 16.13 -3.17 -7.30
CA LEU A 3 15.39 -3.34 -6.05
C LEU A 3 13.86 -3.29 -6.23
N SER A 4 13.29 -2.34 -7.01
CA SER A 4 11.86 -2.35 -7.35
C SER A 4 11.41 -3.63 -8.06
N THR A 5 12.25 -4.20 -8.92
CA THR A 5 11.95 -5.48 -9.58
C THR A 5 11.98 -6.64 -8.58
N LEU A 6 12.95 -6.65 -7.67
CA LEU A 6 13.04 -7.63 -6.59
C LEU A 6 11.84 -7.51 -5.62
N SER A 7 11.42 -6.29 -5.25
CA SER A 7 10.26 -6.07 -4.37
C SER A 7 8.96 -6.55 -5.01
N LEU A 8 8.79 -6.32 -6.32
CA LEU A 8 7.66 -6.87 -7.07
C LEU A 8 7.69 -8.40 -7.09
N PHE A 9 8.85 -9.01 -7.32
CA PHE A 9 9.03 -10.47 -7.31
C PHE A 9 8.60 -11.07 -5.96
N PHE A 10 9.05 -10.50 -4.83
CA PHE A 10 8.62 -10.94 -3.50
C PHE A 10 7.13 -10.68 -3.23
N SER A 11 6.55 -9.62 -3.78
CA SER A 11 5.10 -9.37 -3.70
C SER A 11 4.29 -10.45 -4.41
N VAL A 12 4.75 -10.89 -5.59
CA VAL A 12 4.13 -12.00 -6.35
C VAL A 12 4.28 -13.33 -5.62
N ILE A 13 5.47 -13.61 -5.05
CA ILE A 13 5.68 -14.80 -4.20
C ILE A 13 4.74 -14.77 -3.00
N SER A 14 4.62 -13.63 -2.32
CA SER A 14 3.71 -13.48 -1.18
C SER A 14 2.28 -13.79 -1.59
N ALA A 15 1.79 -13.20 -2.68
CA ALA A 15 0.47 -13.48 -3.22
C ALA A 15 0.23 -14.97 -3.49
N TYR A 16 1.20 -15.66 -4.11
CA TYR A 16 1.12 -17.11 -4.33
C TYR A 16 1.06 -17.89 -3.00
N LEU A 17 1.90 -17.55 -2.02
CA LEU A 17 1.94 -18.21 -0.71
C LEU A 17 0.66 -17.97 0.11
N VAL A 18 -0.02 -16.82 -0.07
CA VAL A 18 -1.35 -16.57 0.50
C VAL A 18 -2.34 -17.62 -0.04
N LEU A 19 -2.36 -17.84 -1.35
CA LEU A 19 -3.25 -18.82 -1.98
C LEU A 19 -2.94 -20.26 -1.55
N SER A 20 -1.67 -20.58 -1.28
CA SER A 20 -1.27 -21.87 -0.74
C SER A 20 -1.48 -22.00 0.78
N SER A 21 -2.10 -21.01 1.43
CA SER A 21 -2.31 -20.96 2.89
C SER A 21 -1.02 -21.13 3.71
N SER A 22 0.13 -20.75 3.16
CA SER A 22 1.43 -20.87 3.84
C SER A 22 1.71 -19.62 4.66
N TRP A 23 1.92 -19.75 5.97
CA TRP A 23 2.24 -18.62 6.85
C TRP A 23 3.44 -17.78 6.39
N LEU A 24 4.32 -18.37 5.57
CA LEU A 24 5.47 -17.71 4.95
C LEU A 24 5.10 -16.52 4.04
N TRP A 25 3.83 -16.40 3.63
CA TRP A 25 3.38 -15.26 2.82
C TRP A 25 3.63 -13.91 3.52
N THR A 26 3.54 -13.87 4.85
CA THR A 26 3.80 -12.67 5.66
C THR A 26 5.28 -12.28 5.64
N VAL A 27 6.18 -13.27 5.68
CA VAL A 27 7.63 -13.07 5.57
C VAL A 27 8.00 -12.53 4.18
N ALA A 28 7.46 -13.15 3.12
CA ALA A 28 7.67 -12.67 1.76
C ALA A 28 7.15 -11.24 1.55
N LEU A 29 5.99 -10.90 2.11
CA LEU A 29 5.43 -9.55 2.07
C LEU A 29 6.31 -8.56 2.82
N PHE A 30 6.81 -8.92 4.00
CA PHE A 30 7.70 -8.09 4.79
C PHE A 30 9.01 -7.80 4.05
N ILE A 31 9.61 -8.81 3.42
CA ILE A 31 10.80 -8.64 2.57
C ILE A 31 10.50 -7.69 1.42
N ALA A 32 9.37 -7.84 0.73
CA ALA A 32 8.97 -6.94 -0.36
C ALA A 32 8.89 -5.48 0.10
N LEU A 33 8.25 -5.23 1.25
CA LEU A 33 8.12 -3.88 1.83
C LEU A 33 9.48 -3.30 2.25
N LEU A 34 10.37 -4.13 2.80
CA LEU A 34 11.72 -3.71 3.17
C LEU A 34 12.53 -3.29 1.95
N LEU A 35 12.48 -4.08 0.87
CA LEU A 35 13.19 -3.79 -0.38
C LEU A 35 12.69 -2.51 -1.06
N ASP A 36 11.39 -2.27 -1.05
CA ASP A 36 10.76 -1.04 -1.54
C ASP A 36 11.21 0.18 -0.72
N ALA A 37 11.20 0.07 0.62
CA ALA A 37 11.74 1.14 1.48
C ALA A 37 13.25 1.41 1.24
N LEU A 38 14.03 0.36 0.95
CA LEU A 38 15.45 0.48 0.65
C LEU A 38 15.73 1.11 -0.72
N ASP A 39 14.94 0.82 -1.77
CA ASP A 39 15.14 1.44 -3.10
C ASP A 39 14.96 2.97 -2.99
N GLY A 40 13.92 3.42 -2.29
CA GLY A 40 13.70 4.85 -2.03
C GLY A 40 14.87 5.52 -1.29
N GLY A 41 15.41 4.87 -0.25
CA GLY A 41 16.58 5.36 0.49
C GLY A 41 17.86 5.41 -0.35
N LEU A 42 18.12 4.36 -1.14
CA LEU A 42 19.28 4.25 -1.99
C LEU A 42 19.25 5.23 -3.16
N ALA A 43 18.09 5.47 -3.77
CA ALA A 43 17.93 6.47 -4.83
C ALA A 43 18.31 7.88 -4.37
N VAL A 44 17.93 8.24 -3.13
CA VAL A 44 18.31 9.51 -2.50
C VAL A 44 19.82 9.56 -2.24
N PHE A 45 20.37 8.49 -1.66
CA PHE A 45 21.80 8.41 -1.35
C PHE A 45 22.68 8.52 -2.61
N GLN A 46 22.31 7.82 -3.69
CA GLN A 46 23.06 7.81 -4.95
C GLN A 46 22.78 9.01 -5.86
N LYS A 47 21.87 9.92 -5.47
CA LYS A 47 21.41 11.05 -6.31
C LYS A 47 20.94 10.62 -7.69
N SER A 48 20.37 9.42 -7.81
CA SER A 48 19.95 8.79 -9.07
C SER A 48 18.46 9.00 -9.37
N VAL A 49 17.84 9.99 -8.72
CA VAL A 49 16.41 10.28 -8.85
C VAL A 49 16.10 10.76 -10.27
N SER A 50 15.29 9.98 -10.99
CA SER A 50 14.80 10.33 -12.33
C SER A 50 13.28 10.18 -12.39
N GLY A 51 12.61 11.06 -13.13
CA GLY A 51 11.14 11.02 -13.23
C GLY A 51 10.61 9.72 -13.85
N ARG A 52 11.37 9.10 -14.76
CA ARG A 52 11.04 7.77 -15.31
C ARG A 52 11.18 6.67 -14.25
N GLY A 53 12.25 6.70 -13.46
CA GLY A 53 12.45 5.76 -12.35
C GLY A 53 11.35 5.87 -11.30
N GLU A 54 10.99 7.09 -10.91
CA GLU A 54 9.93 7.35 -9.94
C GLU A 54 8.55 6.90 -10.46
N PHE A 55 8.26 7.07 -11.74
CA PHE A 55 7.03 6.56 -12.33
C PHE A 55 6.99 5.02 -12.32
N LEU A 56 8.09 4.38 -12.73
CA LEU A 56 8.16 2.92 -12.77
C LEU A 56 8.03 2.32 -11.37
N ASP A 57 8.78 2.84 -10.40
CA ASP A 57 8.72 2.42 -9.00
C ASP A 57 7.28 2.54 -8.45
N TRP A 58 6.66 3.71 -8.65
CA TRP A 58 5.26 3.94 -8.29
C TRP A 58 4.30 2.93 -8.95
N PHE A 59 4.50 2.61 -10.22
CA PHE A 59 3.66 1.66 -10.96
C PHE A 59 3.84 0.22 -10.44
N MET A 60 5.09 -0.23 -10.27
CA MET A 60 5.42 -1.59 -9.80
C MET A 60 4.84 -1.84 -8.40
N ASP A 61 4.92 -0.85 -7.52
CA ASP A 61 4.28 -0.85 -6.20
C ASP A 61 2.77 -1.12 -6.26
N ARG A 62 2.06 -0.48 -7.20
CA ARG A 62 0.61 -0.64 -7.35
C ARG A 62 0.29 -2.04 -7.82
N VAL A 63 1.01 -2.53 -8.83
CA VAL A 63 0.81 -3.88 -9.37
C VAL A 63 1.03 -4.92 -8.28
N GLY A 64 2.14 -4.84 -7.54
CA GLY A 64 2.44 -5.77 -6.44
C GLY A 64 1.37 -5.74 -5.35
N THR A 65 0.95 -4.56 -4.91
CA THR A 65 -0.07 -4.40 -3.88
C THR A 65 -1.43 -4.97 -4.34
N VAL A 66 -1.87 -4.64 -5.56
CA VAL A 66 -3.15 -5.16 -6.10
C VAL A 66 -3.12 -6.68 -6.17
N TRP A 67 -2.00 -7.27 -6.57
CA TRP A 67 -1.85 -8.72 -6.63
C TRP A 67 -2.02 -9.38 -5.27
N VAL A 68 -1.40 -8.81 -4.23
CA VAL A 68 -1.53 -9.28 -2.84
C VAL A 68 -2.97 -9.13 -2.34
N ILE A 69 -3.61 -7.96 -2.54
CA ILE A 69 -5.01 -7.74 -2.13
C ILE A 69 -5.93 -8.78 -2.77
N CYS A 70 -5.82 -8.98 -4.09
CA CYS A 70 -6.63 -9.95 -4.81
C CYS A 70 -6.42 -11.36 -4.28
N SER A 71 -5.17 -11.74 -4.00
CA SER A 71 -4.84 -13.08 -3.50
C SER A 71 -5.38 -13.32 -2.08
N VAL A 72 -5.29 -12.32 -1.21
CA VAL A 72 -5.92 -12.35 0.13
C VAL A 72 -7.44 -12.48 0.01
N CYS A 73 -8.08 -11.64 -0.82
CA CYS A 73 -9.52 -11.71 -1.01
C CYS A 73 -9.96 -13.09 -1.52
N LEU A 74 -9.20 -13.67 -2.45
CA LEU A 74 -9.48 -14.99 -2.99
C LEU A 74 -9.28 -16.10 -1.95
N ALA A 75 -8.16 -16.10 -1.23
CA ALA A 75 -7.84 -17.11 -0.21
C ALA A 75 -8.87 -17.13 0.93
N TYR A 76 -9.30 -15.95 1.38
CA TYR A 76 -10.28 -15.82 2.47
C TYR A 76 -11.73 -15.74 1.99
N ARG A 77 -11.98 -15.96 0.69
CA ARG A 77 -13.33 -15.94 0.07
C ARG A 77 -14.12 -14.67 0.41
N LEU A 78 -13.43 -13.53 0.44
CA LEU A 78 -14.07 -12.24 0.67
C LEU A 78 -15.02 -11.89 -0.49
N PRO A 79 -16.12 -11.16 -0.23
CA PRO A 79 -17.03 -10.74 -1.29
C PRO A 79 -16.31 -9.95 -2.40
N PHE A 80 -16.60 -10.24 -3.66
CA PHE A 80 -15.95 -9.58 -4.80
C PHE A 80 -16.09 -8.05 -4.77
N LEU A 81 -17.24 -7.54 -4.31
CA LEU A 81 -17.46 -6.10 -4.11
C LEU A 81 -16.48 -5.49 -3.10
N LEU A 82 -16.16 -6.22 -2.02
CA LEU A 82 -15.19 -5.77 -1.02
C LEU A 82 -13.77 -5.75 -1.60
N ALA A 83 -13.40 -6.76 -2.39
CA ALA A 83 -12.12 -6.79 -3.08
C ALA A 83 -11.96 -5.62 -4.06
N GLY A 84 -12.98 -5.36 -4.89
CA GLY A 84 -13.01 -4.23 -5.80
C GLY A 84 -12.90 -2.89 -5.08
N PHE A 85 -13.60 -2.75 -3.94
CA PHE A 85 -13.51 -1.56 -3.10
C PHE A 85 -12.10 -1.35 -2.52
N LEU A 86 -11.47 -2.40 -2.01
CA LEU A 86 -10.10 -2.36 -1.48
C LEU A 86 -9.09 -1.91 -2.52
N VAL A 87 -9.16 -2.47 -3.73
CA VAL A 87 -8.30 -2.10 -4.86
C VAL A 87 -8.55 -0.66 -5.28
N LEU A 88 -9.81 -0.26 -5.44
CA LEU A 88 -10.16 1.11 -5.83
C LEU A 88 -9.67 2.13 -4.78
N PHE A 89 -9.90 1.85 -3.50
CA PHE A 89 -9.45 2.67 -2.39
C PHE A 89 -7.92 2.79 -2.36
N HIS A 90 -7.20 1.69 -2.58
CA HIS A 90 -5.74 1.68 -2.69
C HIS A 90 -5.25 2.60 -3.82
N LEU A 91 -5.84 2.48 -5.01
CA LEU A 91 -5.44 3.28 -6.17
C LEU A 91 -5.76 4.76 -5.99
N LEU A 92 -6.96 5.08 -5.48
CA LEU A 92 -7.39 6.45 -5.22
C LEU A 92 -6.54 7.12 -4.14
N SER A 93 -6.27 6.43 -3.02
CA SER A 93 -5.41 6.98 -1.96
C SER A 93 -4.00 7.28 -2.45
N SER A 94 -3.43 6.38 -3.27
CA SER A 94 -2.13 6.59 -3.91
C SER A 94 -2.13 7.77 -4.88
N ALA A 95 -3.14 7.85 -5.75
CA ALA A 95 -3.28 8.93 -6.72
C ALA A 95 -3.44 10.30 -6.04
N LEU A 96 -4.30 10.38 -5.01
CA LEU A 96 -4.47 11.59 -4.20
C LEU A 96 -3.15 12.02 -3.54
N GLY A 97 -2.40 11.08 -2.98
CA GLY A 97 -1.08 11.36 -2.41
C GLY A 97 -0.11 11.99 -3.42
N LYS A 98 -0.12 11.49 -4.67
CA LYS A 98 0.72 12.04 -5.75
C LYS A 98 0.25 13.41 -6.22
N ILE A 99 -1.06 13.64 -6.33
CA ILE A 99 -1.65 14.95 -6.68
C ILE A 99 -1.33 16.01 -5.62
N LEU A 100 -1.44 15.65 -4.33
CA LEU A 100 -1.12 16.56 -3.23
C LEU A 100 0.37 16.95 -3.23
N LEU A 101 1.26 15.99 -3.49
CA LEU A 101 2.69 16.25 -3.68
C LEU A 101 2.95 17.22 -4.84
N MET A 102 2.30 17.00 -5.99
CA MET A 102 2.42 17.89 -7.16
C MET A 102 1.93 19.32 -6.88
N ARG A 103 0.97 19.48 -5.96
CA ARG A 103 0.47 20.80 -5.52
C ARG A 103 1.33 21.46 -4.44
N GLY A 104 2.50 20.90 -4.13
CA GLY A 104 3.40 21.44 -3.11
C GLY A 104 2.89 21.28 -1.68
N VAL A 105 1.82 20.50 -1.46
CA VAL A 105 1.37 20.15 -0.12
C VAL A 105 2.39 19.16 0.45
N ARG A 106 3.25 19.64 1.37
CA ARG A 106 4.19 18.77 2.07
C ARG A 106 3.39 17.63 2.69
N LYS A 107 3.75 16.39 2.35
CA LYS A 107 3.20 15.17 2.97
C LYS A 107 3.29 15.34 4.48
N SER A 108 2.16 15.58 5.17
CA SER A 108 2.06 15.08 6.54
C SER A 108 2.15 13.57 6.42
N SER A 109 2.75 12.91 7.39
CA SER A 109 2.93 11.45 7.45
C SER A 109 1.57 10.75 7.38
N ALA A 110 1.01 10.65 6.19
CA ALA A 110 -0.20 9.92 5.94
C ALA A 110 0.18 8.46 6.14
N TRP A 111 -0.33 7.92 7.26
CA TRP A 111 -0.43 6.50 7.51
C TRP A 111 -1.05 5.85 6.27
N GLY A 112 -0.18 5.43 5.35
CA GLY A 112 -0.56 5.07 4.00
C GLY A 112 -1.19 3.69 4.00
N PHE A 113 -1.75 3.30 2.86
CA PHE A 113 -2.21 1.93 2.63
C PHE A 113 -1.11 0.87 2.91
N ARG A 114 0.18 1.24 2.87
CA ARG A 114 1.30 0.39 3.34
C ARG A 114 1.13 -0.02 4.82
N THR A 115 0.65 0.88 5.67
CA THR A 115 0.28 0.57 7.07
C THR A 115 -0.91 -0.39 7.14
N LEU A 116 -1.90 -0.25 6.25
CA LEU A 116 -3.00 -1.21 6.14
C LEU A 116 -2.47 -2.60 5.72
N LEU A 117 -1.56 -2.69 4.76
CA LEU A 117 -0.93 -3.97 4.35
C LEU A 117 -0.11 -4.59 5.49
N ILE A 118 0.64 -3.78 6.24
CA ILE A 118 1.37 -4.24 7.44
C ILE A 118 0.37 -4.72 8.49
N CYS A 119 -0.73 -3.99 8.71
CA CYS A 119 -1.80 -4.42 9.60
C CYS A 119 -2.51 -5.69 9.09
N CYS A 120 -2.65 -5.90 7.78
CA CYS A 120 -3.18 -7.12 7.18
C CYS A 120 -2.18 -8.29 7.28
N ALA A 121 -0.88 -8.03 7.18
CA ALA A 121 0.16 -9.04 7.42
C ALA A 121 0.16 -9.49 8.88
N ILE A 122 0.02 -8.54 9.81
CA ILE A 122 -0.15 -8.79 11.24
C ILE A 122 -1.51 -9.45 11.52
N ALA A 123 -2.58 -9.03 10.84
CA ALA A 123 -3.91 -9.61 10.98
C ALA A 123 -4.09 -10.92 10.18
N GLY A 124 -3.14 -11.33 9.34
CA GLY A 124 -3.06 -12.72 8.87
C GLY A 124 -2.94 -13.71 10.03
N ILE A 125 -2.53 -13.21 11.20
CA ILE A 125 -2.41 -13.90 12.48
C ILE A 125 -3.68 -13.69 13.34
N ILE A 126 -4.57 -12.75 13.02
CA ILE A 126 -5.69 -12.30 13.89
C ILE A 126 -7.04 -12.34 13.14
N PRO A 127 -8.14 -12.84 13.73
CA PRO A 127 -9.35 -13.14 12.96
C PRO A 127 -10.01 -11.92 12.31
N ALA A 128 -10.79 -12.17 11.25
CA ALA A 128 -11.40 -11.20 10.32
C ALA A 128 -12.13 -9.99 10.94
N TYR A 129 -12.58 -10.07 12.20
CA TYR A 129 -13.19 -8.94 12.91
C TYR A 129 -12.18 -7.79 13.14
N LEU A 130 -10.89 -8.10 13.29
CA LEU A 130 -9.85 -7.08 13.46
C LEU A 130 -9.57 -6.35 12.14
N VAL A 131 -9.70 -7.04 11.01
CA VAL A 131 -9.58 -6.43 9.68
C VAL A 131 -10.72 -5.45 9.43
N LEU A 132 -11.95 -5.79 9.84
CA LEU A 132 -13.12 -4.92 9.78
C LEU A 132 -12.97 -3.67 10.67
N SER A 133 -12.43 -3.81 11.89
CA SER A 133 -12.20 -2.67 12.78
C SER A 133 -11.05 -1.78 12.28
N LEU A 134 -10.00 -2.35 11.69
CA LEU A 134 -8.92 -1.61 11.03
C LEU A 134 -9.41 -0.87 9.78
N MET A 135 -10.27 -1.49 8.96
CA MET A 135 -10.92 -0.84 7.82
C MET A 135 -11.76 0.35 8.27
N ALA A 136 -12.56 0.18 9.32
CA ALA A 136 -13.34 1.27 9.91
C ALA A 136 -12.44 2.41 10.44
N PHE A 137 -11.34 2.07 11.11
CA PHE A 137 -10.35 3.04 11.58
C PHE A 137 -9.68 3.82 10.44
N VAL A 138 -9.32 3.13 9.36
CA VAL A 138 -8.77 3.75 8.14
C VAL A 138 -9.79 4.65 7.47
N PHE A 139 -11.07 4.25 7.45
CA PHE A 139 -12.15 5.09 6.92
C PHE A 139 -12.33 6.38 7.73
N VAL A 140 -12.30 6.27 9.05
CA VAL A 140 -12.39 7.42 9.97
C VAL A 140 -11.21 8.35 9.81
N THR A 141 -9.99 7.81 9.77
CA THR A 141 -8.77 8.62 9.61
C THR A 141 -8.71 9.29 8.24
N LEU A 142 -9.13 8.62 7.16
CA LEU A 142 -9.18 9.23 5.83
C LEU A 142 -10.22 10.35 5.76
N LYS A 143 -11.41 10.14 6.33
CA LYS A 143 -12.47 11.15 6.44
C LYS A 143 -11.99 12.37 7.24
N LEU A 144 -11.28 12.15 8.34
CA LEU A 144 -10.67 13.20 9.16
C LEU A 144 -9.62 13.99 8.36
N SER A 145 -8.77 13.29 7.61
CA SER A 145 -7.72 13.87 6.79
C SER A 145 -8.29 14.77 5.69
N ILE A 146 -9.38 14.34 5.04
CA ILE A 146 -10.09 15.12 4.03
C ILE A 146 -10.76 16.35 4.65
N GLN A 147 -11.38 16.22 5.83
CA GLN A 147 -11.96 17.36 6.55
C GLN A 147 -10.91 18.39 6.95
N LEU A 148 -9.76 17.94 7.46
CA LEU A 148 -8.64 18.82 7.82
C LEU A 148 -8.03 19.52 6.61
N ALA A 149 -7.92 18.83 5.47
CA ALA A 149 -7.49 19.45 4.22
C ALA A 149 -8.49 20.55 3.79
N ARG A 150 -9.80 20.29 3.84
CA ARG A 150 -10.83 21.29 3.49
C ARG A 150 -10.78 22.52 4.40
N THR A 151 -10.64 22.34 5.71
CA THR A 151 -10.57 23.48 6.65
C THR A 151 -9.29 24.29 6.50
N TYR A 152 -8.17 23.65 6.14
CA TYR A 152 -6.92 24.35 5.85
C TYR A 152 -7.02 25.22 4.59
N PHE A 153 -7.59 24.68 3.50
CA PHE A 153 -7.75 25.42 2.24
C PHE A 153 -8.83 26.50 2.30
N ALA A 154 -9.84 26.39 3.16
CA ALA A 154 -10.86 27.42 3.33
C ALA A 154 -10.37 28.68 4.08
N ARG A 155 -9.16 28.65 4.66
CA ARG A 155 -8.57 29.78 5.41
C ARG A 155 -7.51 30.56 4.61
N LYS A 156 -7.24 30.16 3.37
CA LYS A 156 -6.40 30.90 2.42
C LYS A 156 -7.28 31.49 1.34
#